data_AF-A0A494Z407-F1
#
_entry.id   AF-A0A494Z407-F1
#
_cell.length_a   1.000
_cell.length_b   1.000
_cell.length_c   1.000
_cell.angle_alpha   90.00
_cell.angle_beta   90.00
_cell.angle_gamma   90.00
#
_symmetry.space_group_name_H-M   'P 1'
#
loop_
_entity.id
_entity.type
_entity.pdbx_description
1 polymer ?
#
loop_
_entity_poly.entity_id
_entity_poly.type
_entity_poly.pdbx_seq_one_letter_code
_entity_poly.pdbx_strand_id
1 'polypeptide(L)'
;MHTNHSFDEKKVMKTVENHYHFIQSFIQFITKYFFVYSYAIPSEKKRNLTEKQIIQSLLLIEKLHMYLFYRHYLYNQVISLSDDIFTYDSIESNNTYLLIKKLQRLIQQHHFVHLDNQLLCNNIISQILNYYPASSVKIIILKKPSPPWKPPNY
;
A
#
# COMPACT_ATOMS: atom_id res chain seq x y z
N MET A 1 -14.14 38.66 13.42
CA MET A 1 -13.15 37.79 14.09
C MET A 1 -12.59 36.84 13.04
N HIS A 2 -11.43 37.14 12.47
CA HIS A 2 -10.70 36.17 11.64
C HIS A 2 -9.98 35.22 12.59
N THR A 3 -10.52 34.03 12.79
CA THR A 3 -9.79 32.95 13.44
C THR A 3 -8.67 32.53 12.49
N ASN A 4 -7.45 33.03 12.75
CA ASN A 4 -6.24 32.50 12.15
C ASN A 4 -6.02 31.08 12.67
N HIS A 5 -6.72 30.10 12.12
CA HIS A 5 -6.32 28.70 12.25
C HIS A 5 -5.04 28.53 11.42
N SER A 6 -3.89 28.65 12.06
CA SER A 6 -2.62 28.29 11.41
C SER A 6 -2.68 26.81 11.09
N PHE A 7 -2.56 26.47 9.81
CA PHE A 7 -2.43 25.10 9.38
C PHE A 7 -1.12 24.49 9.91
N ASP A 8 -1.21 23.33 10.56
CA ASP A 8 -0.05 22.61 11.12
C ASP A 8 0.33 21.44 10.19
N GLU A 9 1.27 21.73 9.30
CA GLU A 9 1.83 20.77 8.33
C GLU A 9 2.37 19.51 9.02
N LYS A 10 3.01 19.65 10.19
CA LYS A 10 3.57 18.52 10.96
C LYS A 10 2.46 17.58 11.46
N LYS A 11 1.33 18.13 11.87
CA LYS A 11 0.17 17.34 12.29
C LYS A 11 -0.43 16.55 11.12
N VAL A 12 -0.45 17.14 9.92
CA VAL A 12 -0.90 16.45 8.72
C VAL A 12 0.06 15.33 8.32
N MET A 13 1.37 15.59 8.28
CA MET A 13 2.41 14.58 8.03
C MET A 13 2.27 13.39 8.98
N LYS A 14 2.19 13.64 10.30
CA LYS A 14 2.00 12.59 11.30
C LYS A 14 0.73 11.77 11.07
N THR A 15 -0.34 12.41 10.58
CA THR A 15 -1.58 11.70 10.28
C THR A 15 -1.44 10.80 9.05
N VAL A 16 -0.65 11.22 8.05
CA VAL A 16 -0.31 10.40 6.87
C VAL A 16 0.56 9.20 7.28
N GLU A 17 1.60 9.43 8.09
CA GLU A 17 2.45 8.36 8.63
C GLU A 17 1.64 7.31 9.39
N ASN A 18 0.77 7.76 10.31
CA ASN A 18 -0.11 6.87 11.07
C ASN A 18 -1.05 6.06 10.15
N HIS A 19 -1.52 6.66 9.06
CA HIS A 19 -2.35 5.97 8.08
C HIS A 19 -1.56 4.84 7.41
N TYR A 20 -0.34 5.10 6.93
CA TYR A 20 0.51 4.06 6.35
C TYR A 20 0.82 2.96 7.36
N HIS A 21 1.19 3.29 8.61
CA HIS A 21 1.44 2.28 9.64
C HIS A 21 0.23 1.39 9.93
N PHE A 22 -0.97 1.98 9.98
CA PHE A 22 -2.21 1.23 10.11
C PHE A 22 -2.40 0.27 8.94
N ILE A 23 -2.31 0.77 7.70
CA ILE A 23 -2.48 -0.04 6.49
C ILE A 23 -1.46 -1.18 6.44
N GLN A 24 -0.18 -0.90 6.70
CA GLN A 24 0.88 -1.91 6.73
C GLN A 24 0.57 -3.01 7.76
N SER A 25 0.18 -2.63 8.96
CA SER A 25 -0.19 -3.57 10.03
C SER A 25 -1.41 -4.41 9.64
N PHE A 26 -2.40 -3.79 9.02
CA PHE A 26 -3.61 -4.46 8.58
C PHE A 26 -3.34 -5.43 7.42
N ILE A 27 -2.50 -5.08 6.44
CA ILE A 27 -2.07 -5.99 5.38
C ILE A 27 -1.32 -7.19 5.94
N GLN A 28 -0.44 -6.97 6.94
CA GLN A 28 0.26 -8.07 7.60
C GLN A 28 -0.71 -8.99 8.35
N PHE A 29 -1.74 -8.43 9.00
CA PHE A 29 -2.80 -9.20 9.62
C PHE A 29 -3.55 -10.06 8.59
N ILE A 30 -4.00 -9.48 7.48
CA ILE A 30 -4.69 -10.22 6.40
C ILE A 30 -3.78 -11.33 5.86
N THR A 31 -2.51 -11.02 5.63
CA THR A 31 -1.52 -11.99 5.14
C THR A 31 -1.44 -13.18 6.09
N LYS A 32 -1.28 -12.95 7.40
CA LYS A 32 -1.25 -14.02 8.40
C LYS A 32 -2.57 -14.80 8.43
N TYR A 33 -3.70 -14.11 8.36
CA TYR A 33 -5.02 -14.72 8.31
C TYR A 33 -5.16 -15.67 7.11
N PHE A 34 -4.67 -15.23 5.95
CA PHE A 34 -4.65 -15.98 4.70
C PHE A 34 -3.78 -17.25 4.79
N PHE A 35 -2.63 -17.17 5.48
CA PHE A 35 -1.78 -18.33 5.76
C PHE A 35 -2.47 -19.33 6.67
N VAL A 36 -2.98 -18.91 7.84
CA VAL A 36 -3.68 -19.80 8.78
C VAL A 36 -4.82 -20.54 8.06
N TYR A 37 -5.54 -19.80 7.23
CA TYR A 37 -6.63 -20.34 6.45
C TYR A 37 -6.20 -21.42 5.45
N SER A 38 -5.16 -21.15 4.67
CA SER A 38 -4.68 -22.04 3.60
C SER A 38 -4.21 -23.41 4.11
N TYR A 39 -3.77 -23.50 5.37
CA TYR A 39 -3.23 -24.74 5.94
C TYR A 39 -4.13 -25.42 6.98
N ALA A 40 -5.07 -24.71 7.62
CA ALA A 40 -5.75 -25.22 8.81
C ALA A 40 -7.27 -25.43 8.70
N ILE A 41 -7.92 -25.04 7.59
CA ILE A 41 -9.40 -25.13 7.50
C ILE A 41 -9.85 -26.32 6.62
N PRO A 42 -10.38 -27.41 7.21
CA PRO A 42 -10.80 -28.59 6.46
C PRO A 42 -12.19 -28.46 5.80
N SER A 43 -13.02 -27.48 6.20
CA SER A 43 -14.41 -27.37 5.72
C SER A 43 -14.57 -26.30 4.63
N GLU A 44 -15.16 -26.68 3.50
CA GLU A 44 -15.46 -25.79 2.37
C GLU A 44 -16.34 -24.58 2.76
N LYS A 45 -17.30 -24.75 3.68
CA LYS A 45 -18.15 -23.65 4.16
C LYS A 45 -17.34 -22.60 4.92
N LYS A 46 -16.43 -23.04 5.79
CA LYS A 46 -15.51 -22.14 6.50
C LYS A 46 -14.56 -21.48 5.51
N ARG A 47 -14.15 -22.23 4.49
CA ARG A 47 -13.33 -21.75 3.38
C ARG A 47 -13.94 -20.57 2.63
N ASN A 48 -15.18 -20.72 2.16
CA ASN A 48 -15.91 -19.65 1.51
C ASN A 48 -16.12 -18.43 2.43
N LEU A 49 -16.42 -18.64 3.72
CA LEU A 49 -16.58 -17.53 4.67
C LEU A 49 -15.28 -16.73 4.85
N THR A 50 -14.15 -17.42 4.92
CA THR A 50 -12.84 -16.78 5.01
C THR A 50 -12.50 -15.98 3.74
N GLU A 51 -12.76 -16.53 2.55
CA GLU A 51 -12.58 -15.80 1.29
C GLU A 51 -13.41 -14.51 1.25
N LYS A 52 -14.67 -14.57 1.69
CA LYS A 52 -15.53 -13.38 1.81
C LYS A 52 -14.96 -12.35 2.79
N GLN A 53 -14.39 -12.78 3.91
CA GLN A 53 -13.75 -11.86 4.87
C GLN A 53 -12.49 -11.20 4.30
N ILE A 54 -11.70 -11.94 3.51
CA ILE A 54 -10.54 -11.39 2.80
C ILE A 54 -11.00 -10.31 1.82
N ILE A 55 -12.05 -10.58 1.03
CA ILE A 55 -12.67 -9.60 0.13
C ILE A 55 -13.06 -8.34 0.88
N GLN A 56 -13.80 -8.47 1.99
CA GLN A 56 -14.23 -7.31 2.78
C GLN A 56 -13.05 -6.51 3.34
N SER A 57 -11.99 -7.21 3.75
CA SER A 57 -10.76 -6.56 4.25
C SER A 57 -10.01 -5.84 3.14
N LEU A 58 -9.96 -6.40 1.93
CA LEU A 58 -9.39 -5.75 0.75
C LEU A 58 -10.20 -4.51 0.34
N LEU A 59 -11.53 -4.58 0.37
CA LEU A 59 -12.41 -3.44 0.11
C LEU A 59 -12.16 -2.31 1.12
N LEU A 60 -12.00 -2.64 2.41
CA LEU A 60 -11.67 -1.64 3.43
C LEU A 60 -10.34 -0.95 3.13
N ILE A 61 -9.31 -1.72 2.75
CA ILE A 61 -8.01 -1.17 2.35
C ILE A 61 -8.18 -0.22 1.17
N GLU A 62 -8.90 -0.63 0.12
CA GLU A 62 -9.16 0.18 -1.07
C GLU A 62 -9.85 1.51 -0.72
N LYS A 63 -10.88 1.49 0.15
CA LYS A 63 -11.53 2.73 0.61
C LYS A 63 -10.62 3.63 1.43
N LEU A 64 -9.73 3.07 2.24
CA LEU A 64 -8.76 3.85 3.00
C LEU A 64 -7.74 4.52 2.08
N HIS A 65 -7.27 3.83 1.03
CA HIS A 65 -6.38 4.42 0.02
C HIS A 65 -7.08 5.54 -0.74
N MET A 66 -8.32 5.29 -1.20
CA MET A 66 -9.13 6.30 -1.87
C MET A 66 -9.35 7.54 -0.99
N TYR A 67 -9.59 7.34 0.31
CA TYR A 67 -9.73 8.44 1.26
C TYR A 67 -8.44 9.25 1.39
N LEU A 68 -7.28 8.59 1.51
CA LEU A 68 -5.99 9.29 1.57
C LEU A 68 -5.73 10.10 0.29
N PHE A 69 -5.98 9.50 -0.88
CA PHE A 69 -5.86 10.15 -2.18
C PHE A 69 -6.75 11.38 -2.29
N TYR A 70 -8.03 11.26 -1.93
CA TYR A 70 -8.97 12.38 -1.97
C TYR A 70 -8.59 13.48 -0.98
N ARG A 71 -8.10 13.10 0.20
CA ARG A 71 -7.63 14.05 1.21
C ARG A 71 -6.42 14.84 0.72
N HIS A 72 -5.48 14.19 0.03
CA HIS A 72 -4.37 14.88 -0.63
C HIS A 72 -4.88 15.92 -1.65
N TYR A 73 -5.77 15.50 -2.54
CA TYR A 73 -6.37 16.38 -3.55
C TYR A 73 -7.04 17.62 -2.91
N LEU A 74 -7.82 17.42 -1.85
CA LEU A 74 -8.47 18.52 -1.13
C LEU A 74 -7.46 19.46 -0.47
N TYR A 75 -6.41 18.93 0.18
CA TYR A 75 -5.44 19.80 0.83
C TYR A 75 -4.67 20.65 -0.18
N ASN A 76 -4.29 20.11 -1.33
CA ASN A 76 -3.60 20.87 -2.38
C ASN A 76 -4.44 22.05 -2.93
N GLN A 77 -5.77 22.01 -2.81
CA GLN A 77 -6.63 23.14 -3.21
C GLN A 77 -6.65 24.28 -2.20
N VAL A 78 -6.49 23.96 -0.92
CA VAL A 78 -6.65 24.93 0.18
C VAL A 78 -5.28 25.43 0.65
N ILE A 79 -4.25 24.61 0.51
CA ILE A 79 -2.91 24.83 1.05
C ILE A 79 -1.88 24.35 0.02
N SER A 80 -0.92 25.18 -0.33
CA SER A 80 0.27 24.74 -1.05
C SER A 80 1.15 23.91 -0.12
N LEU A 81 0.81 22.63 0.01
CA LEU A 81 1.66 21.66 0.65
C LEU A 81 2.92 21.45 -0.19
N SER A 82 4.04 21.15 0.47
CA SER A 82 5.16 20.55 -0.22
C SER A 82 4.71 19.23 -0.86
N ASP A 83 5.10 18.99 -2.12
CA ASP A 83 4.70 17.78 -2.86
C ASP A 83 5.03 16.49 -2.08
N ASP A 84 6.02 16.54 -1.18
CA ASP A 84 6.52 15.41 -0.40
C ASP A 84 5.57 14.84 0.67
N ILE A 85 4.49 15.53 1.06
CA ILE A 85 3.67 15.13 2.23
C ILE A 85 2.72 13.97 1.94
N PHE A 86 2.27 13.87 0.70
CA PHE A 86 1.28 12.89 0.28
C PHE A 86 1.73 12.10 -0.95
N THR A 87 2.97 12.27 -1.38
CA THR A 87 3.49 11.48 -2.47
C THR A 87 3.50 10.02 -2.08
N TYR A 88 2.90 9.20 -2.92
CA TYR A 88 3.10 7.76 -2.91
C TYR A 88 4.55 7.36 -3.26
N ASP A 89 5.50 8.30 -3.24
CA ASP A 89 6.95 8.14 -3.41
C ASP A 89 7.71 8.08 -2.08
N SER A 90 7.04 8.20 -0.92
CA SER A 90 7.69 8.06 0.39
C SER A 90 8.20 6.64 0.67
N ILE A 91 9.09 6.50 1.66
CA ILE A 91 9.60 5.19 2.11
C ILE A 91 8.45 4.33 2.62
N GLU A 92 7.51 4.92 3.36
CA GLU A 92 6.31 4.30 3.90
C GLU A 92 5.39 3.82 2.79
N SER A 93 5.23 4.62 1.74
CA SER A 93 4.46 4.25 0.56
C SER A 93 5.09 3.06 -0.14
N ASN A 94 6.41 3.09 -0.40
CA ASN A 94 7.12 1.97 -1.02
C ASN A 94 7.02 0.68 -0.19
N ASN A 95 7.17 0.77 1.13
CA ASN A 95 6.98 -0.37 2.03
C ASN A 95 5.57 -0.94 1.93
N THR A 96 4.56 -0.07 1.87
CA THR A 96 3.16 -0.48 1.72
C THR A 96 2.92 -1.15 0.37
N TYR A 97 3.44 -0.58 -0.72
CA TYR A 97 3.40 -1.17 -2.05
C TYR A 97 3.98 -2.59 -2.10
N LEU A 98 5.16 -2.80 -1.49
CA LEU A 98 5.79 -4.12 -1.41
C LEU A 98 4.92 -5.14 -0.66
N LEU A 99 4.25 -4.71 0.43
CA LEU A 99 3.31 -5.55 1.16
C LEU A 99 2.07 -5.91 0.32
N ILE A 100 1.51 -4.95 -0.43
CA ILE A 100 0.37 -5.20 -1.33
C ILE A 100 0.79 -6.16 -2.45
N LYS A 101 1.98 -6.00 -3.03
CA LYS A 101 2.52 -6.93 -4.04
C LYS A 101 2.72 -8.34 -3.47
N LYS A 102 3.16 -8.46 -2.21
CA LYS A 102 3.25 -9.75 -1.53
C LYS A 102 1.86 -10.38 -1.37
N LEU A 103 0.86 -9.60 -0.95
CA LEU A 103 -0.52 -10.06 -0.83
C LEU A 103 -1.12 -10.48 -2.18
N GLN A 104 -0.82 -9.74 -3.26
CA GLN A 104 -1.20 -10.09 -4.63
C GLN A 104 -0.72 -11.50 -5.02
N ARG A 105 0.56 -11.78 -4.78
CA ARG A 105 1.16 -13.09 -5.09
C ARG A 105 0.48 -14.21 -4.30
N LEU A 106 0.16 -13.98 -3.03
CA LEU A 106 -0.52 -14.97 -2.20
C LEU A 106 -1.92 -15.29 -2.73
N ILE A 107 -2.68 -14.28 -3.13
CA ILE A 107 -4.01 -14.47 -3.73
C ILE A 107 -3.93 -15.21 -5.07
N GLN A 108 -2.92 -14.94 -5.88
CA GLN A 108 -2.72 -15.66 -7.14
C GLN A 108 -2.36 -17.13 -6.93
N GLN A 109 -1.59 -17.44 -5.87
CA GLN A 109 -1.18 -18.80 -5.52
C GLN A 109 -2.27 -19.59 -4.78
N HIS A 110 -3.27 -18.91 -4.22
CA HIS A 110 -4.32 -19.54 -3.45
C HIS A 110 -5.32 -20.28 -4.31
N HIS A 111 -5.74 -21.45 -3.84
CA HIS A 111 -6.83 -22.20 -4.45
C HIS A 111 -8.17 -21.77 -3.84
N PHE A 112 -8.82 -20.80 -4.47
CA PHE A 112 -10.14 -20.33 -4.08
C PHE A 112 -11.22 -21.40 -4.34
N VAL A 113 -12.22 -21.46 -3.47
CA VAL A 113 -13.44 -22.26 -3.64
C VAL A 113 -14.27 -21.72 -4.80
N HIS A 114 -14.35 -20.38 -4.93
CA HIS A 114 -15.06 -19.73 -6.03
C HIS A 114 -14.12 -18.83 -6.83
N LEU A 115 -14.06 -19.04 -8.15
CA LEU A 115 -13.24 -18.22 -9.05
C LEU A 115 -13.64 -16.74 -9.03
N ASP A 116 -14.93 -16.43 -8.86
CA ASP A 116 -15.42 -15.06 -8.75
C ASP A 116 -14.79 -14.31 -7.56
N ASN A 117 -14.58 -15.00 -6.43
CA ASN A 117 -13.92 -14.41 -5.27
C ASN A 117 -12.46 -14.06 -5.57
N GLN A 118 -11.75 -14.95 -6.29
CA GLN A 118 -10.37 -14.72 -6.71
C GLN A 118 -10.28 -13.53 -7.67
N LEU A 119 -11.16 -13.48 -8.67
CA LEU A 119 -11.21 -12.41 -9.66
C LEU A 119 -11.48 -11.06 -8.98
N LEU A 120 -12.43 -11.03 -8.04
CA LEU A 120 -12.74 -9.83 -7.28
C LEU A 120 -11.57 -9.37 -6.40
N CYS A 121 -10.88 -10.28 -5.71
CA CYS A 121 -9.67 -9.95 -4.96
C CYS A 121 -8.57 -9.36 -5.87
N ASN A 122 -8.34 -9.95 -7.03
CA ASN A 122 -7.36 -9.47 -8.01
C ASN A 122 -7.70 -8.08 -8.53
N ASN A 123 -8.99 -7.81 -8.80
CA ASN A 123 -9.45 -6.50 -9.24
C ASN A 123 -9.23 -5.43 -8.16
N ILE A 124 -9.61 -5.71 -6.91
CA ILE A 124 -9.42 -4.77 -5.79
C ILE A 124 -7.94 -4.47 -5.59
N ILE A 125 -7.08 -5.50 -5.58
CA ILE A 125 -5.64 -5.29 -5.45
C ILE A 125 -5.07 -4.47 -6.59
N SER A 126 -5.51 -4.72 -7.82
CA SER A 126 -5.05 -3.94 -8.98
C SER A 126 -5.46 -2.47 -8.84
N GLN A 127 -6.69 -2.20 -8.36
CA GLN A 127 -7.14 -0.84 -8.05
C GLN A 127 -6.29 -0.18 -6.96
N ILE A 128 -5.97 -0.89 -5.88
CA ILE A 128 -5.10 -0.37 -4.82
C ILE A 128 -3.71 -0.04 -5.38
N LEU A 129 -3.15 -0.92 -6.21
CA LEU A 129 -1.81 -0.72 -6.79
C LEU A 129 -1.74 0.49 -7.74
N ASN A 130 -2.85 0.90 -8.35
CA ASN A 130 -2.90 2.08 -9.22
C ASN A 130 -2.66 3.41 -8.48
N TYR A 131 -2.84 3.44 -7.16
CA TYR A 131 -2.50 4.63 -6.36
C TYR A 131 -0.99 4.81 -6.20
N TYR A 132 -0.21 3.75 -6.40
CA TYR A 132 1.24 3.79 -6.24
C TYR A 132 1.90 4.05 -7.60
N PRO A 133 2.91 4.92 -7.67
CA PRO A 133 3.69 5.08 -8.88
C PRO A 133 4.30 3.71 -9.23
N ALA A 134 4.06 3.26 -10.46
CA ALA A 134 4.65 2.03 -10.98
C ALA A 134 6.16 2.15 -10.77
N SER A 135 6.72 1.28 -9.92
CA SER A 135 8.06 1.41 -9.35
C SER A 135 9.07 1.79 -10.43
N SER A 136 9.35 3.09 -10.60
CA SER A 136 10.49 3.52 -11.37
C SER A 136 11.68 3.15 -10.52
N VAL A 137 12.45 2.15 -10.96
CA VAL A 137 13.71 1.79 -10.32
C VAL A 137 14.57 3.06 -10.29
N LYS A 138 14.57 3.78 -9.16
CA LYS A 138 15.51 4.88 -8.94
C LYS A 138 16.84 4.22 -8.64
N ILE A 139 17.69 4.12 -9.65
CA ILE A 139 19.09 3.70 -9.50
C ILE A 139 19.77 4.79 -8.67
N ILE A 140 19.96 4.54 -7.38
CA ILE A 140 20.75 5.41 -6.51
C ILE A 140 22.22 5.12 -6.79
N ILE A 141 22.83 5.91 -7.68
CA ILE A 141 24.28 5.86 -7.90
C ILE A 141 24.95 6.58 -6.72
N LEU A 142 25.24 5.83 -5.65
CA LEU A 142 25.89 6.35 -4.42
C LEU A 142 27.29 6.93 -4.69
N LYS A 143 27.95 6.49 -5.77
CA LYS A 143 29.24 7.01 -6.24
C LYS A 143 29.31 6.81 -7.74
N LYS A 144 29.65 7.87 -8.50
CA LYS A 144 29.86 7.76 -9.95
C LYS A 144 30.90 6.65 -10.18
N PRO A 145 30.55 5.56 -10.90
CA PRO A 145 31.50 4.48 -11.11
C PRO A 145 32.75 5.03 -11.79
N SER A 146 33.91 4.59 -11.32
CA SER A 146 35.17 4.88 -11.98
C SER A 146 35.05 4.46 -13.45
N PRO A 147 35.44 5.31 -14.41
CA PRO A 147 35.42 4.91 -15.80
C PRO A 147 36.27 3.63 -15.99
N PRO A 148 35.85 2.70 -16.86
CA PRO A 148 36.48 1.37 -16.98
C PRO A 148 37.97 1.42 -17.36
N TRP A 149 38.44 2.56 -17.88
CA TRP A 149 39.84 2.81 -18.22
C TRP A 149 40.70 3.37 -17.08
N LYS A 150 40.13 3.65 -15.90
CA LYS A 150 40.89 4.21 -14.78
C LYS A 150 41.16 3.14 -13.72
N PRO A 151 42.42 2.74 -13.48
CA PRO A 151 42.74 1.76 -12.45
C PRO A 151 42.36 2.30 -11.05
N PRO A 152 41.99 1.43 -10.10
CA PRO A 152 41.71 1.85 -8.74
C PRO A 152 42.98 2.47 -8.13
N ASN A 153 42.89 3.73 -7.72
CA ASN A 153 43.96 4.37 -6.96
C ASN A 153 44.04 3.69 -5.59
N TYR A 154 45.16 3.02 -5.31
CA TYR A 154 45.57 2.57 -3.98
C TYR A 154 45.99 3.76 -3.12
#